data_AF-A0A7K9BZX9-F1
#
_entry.id   AF-A0A7K9BZX9-F1
#
_cell.length_a   1.000
_cell.length_b   1.000
_cell.length_c   1.000
_cell.angle_alpha   90.00
_cell.angle_beta   90.00
_cell.angle_gamma   90.00
#
_symmetry.space_group_name_H-M   'P 1'
#
loop_
_entity.id
_entity.type
_entity.pdbx_description
1 polymer ?
#
loop_
_entity_poly.entity_id
_entity_poly.type
_entity_poly.pdbx_seq_one_letter_code
_entity_poly.pdbx_strand_id
1 'polypeptide(L)'
;AGAGHRAGQAACHHRGNWEVAGVPVLPYQQGPWCSLCTSALSGCFKSWDHGGGLCEVPRNPCRMSCRNGGHLHMGSCQCHCPPAYTGRYCQVRCSVQCLQGTLRKEECSCLCRAGYGGPDCGTKVPFPFHACDLRIDGDCFTVSPEADTYYGAKLKCQEKGAVLAQVRTQKVQDILAFYLGRLESTNRVADADFETGNFWIGLTYKTSKASFRWDLGEVSSFTSFAFGQPDNQGFGNCVEMQAAAAFNWNDQRCRTRNRYICHFGEPSASLGAVPP
;
A
#
# COMPACT_ATOMS: atom_id res chain seq x y z
N ALA A 1 21.84 -42.79 -50.28
CA ALA A 1 22.26 -43.84 -49.32
C ALA A 1 22.55 -43.15 -47.99
N GLY A 2 21.57 -43.17 -47.07
CA GLY A 2 21.70 -42.56 -45.75
C GLY A 2 22.39 -43.50 -44.76
N ALA A 3 23.36 -42.99 -44.02
CA ALA A 3 24.03 -43.71 -42.94
C ALA A 3 23.11 -43.74 -41.70
N GLY A 4 22.52 -44.91 -41.41
CA GLY A 4 21.77 -45.14 -40.19
C GLY A 4 22.72 -45.32 -39.00
N HIS A 5 22.74 -44.33 -38.09
CA HIS A 5 23.37 -44.50 -36.77
C HIS A 5 22.58 -45.53 -35.96
N ARG A 6 23.22 -46.67 -35.66
CA ARG A 6 22.70 -47.67 -34.71
C ARG A 6 22.55 -47.01 -33.34
N ALA A 7 21.31 -46.85 -32.89
CA ALA A 7 21.00 -46.54 -31.50
C ALA A 7 21.43 -47.74 -30.63
N GLY A 8 22.44 -47.54 -29.79
CA GLY A 8 22.81 -48.50 -28.75
C GLY A 8 21.65 -48.64 -27.77
N GLN A 9 21.15 -49.86 -27.58
CA GLN A 9 20.10 -50.15 -26.61
C GLN A 9 20.68 -50.03 -25.19
N ALA A 10 20.13 -49.11 -24.39
CA ALA A 10 20.37 -49.04 -22.95
C ALA A 10 19.19 -49.68 -22.21
N ALA A 11 19.46 -50.65 -21.34
CA ALA A 11 18.45 -51.33 -20.54
C ALA A 11 18.59 -50.91 -19.07
N CYS A 12 17.48 -50.57 -18.43
CA CYS A 12 17.42 -50.24 -17.01
C CYS A 12 17.37 -51.55 -16.18
N HIS A 13 18.38 -51.82 -15.37
CA HIS A 13 18.38 -52.96 -14.45
C HIS A 13 17.72 -52.55 -13.12
N HIS A 14 17.00 -53.49 -12.48
CA HIS A 14 16.15 -53.28 -11.30
C HIS A 14 16.86 -52.75 -10.01
N ARG A 15 18.12 -52.32 -10.09
CA ARG A 15 18.88 -51.71 -8.98
C ARG A 15 19.64 -50.43 -9.35
N GLY A 16 19.16 -49.68 -10.35
CA GLY A 16 19.37 -48.23 -10.39
C GLY A 16 20.69 -47.67 -10.95
N ASN A 17 21.51 -48.47 -11.63
CA ASN A 17 22.67 -47.95 -12.37
C ASN A 17 22.54 -48.26 -13.87
N TRP A 18 22.91 -47.29 -14.70
CA TRP A 18 22.97 -47.43 -16.16
C TRP A 18 24.30 -48.06 -16.58
N GLU A 19 24.27 -48.94 -17.58
CA GLU A 19 25.47 -49.50 -18.22
C GLU A 19 25.54 -49.03 -19.68
N VAL A 20 26.74 -48.63 -20.13
CA VAL A 20 27.01 -48.35 -21.54
C VAL A 20 28.19 -49.22 -21.96
N ALA A 21 27.99 -50.07 -22.97
CA ALA A 21 29.02 -50.97 -23.51
C ALA A 21 29.73 -51.85 -22.47
N GLY A 22 28.99 -52.35 -21.47
CA GLY A 22 29.51 -53.26 -20.43
C GLY A 22 30.30 -52.56 -19.31
N VAL A 23 30.34 -51.23 -19.29
CA VAL A 23 30.94 -50.45 -18.20
C VAL A 23 29.82 -49.81 -17.36
N PRO A 24 29.76 -50.07 -16.05
CA PRO A 24 28.80 -49.43 -15.16
C PRO A 24 29.13 -47.95 -14.99
N VAL A 25 28.16 -47.08 -15.25
CA VAL A 25 28.29 -45.63 -15.04
C VAL A 25 27.92 -45.34 -13.58
N LEU A 26 28.92 -45.07 -12.75
CA LEU A 26 28.73 -44.71 -11.34
C LEU A 26 28.12 -43.29 -11.22
N PRO A 27 26.90 -43.11 -10.67
CA PRO A 27 26.33 -41.80 -10.48
C PRO A 27 26.62 -41.32 -9.06
N TYR A 28 27.85 -40.86 -8.75
CA TYR A 28 28.08 -40.26 -7.43
C TYR A 28 29.25 -39.28 -7.35
N GLN A 29 28.92 -38.00 -7.21
CA GLN A 29 29.65 -37.05 -6.37
C GLN A 29 28.58 -36.30 -5.58
N GLN A 30 28.54 -36.49 -4.26
CA GLN A 30 27.56 -35.87 -3.38
C GLN A 30 27.83 -34.36 -3.29
N GLY A 31 26.86 -33.54 -3.74
CA GLY A 31 26.94 -32.09 -3.65
C GLY A 31 25.55 -31.44 -3.61
N PRO A 32 25.44 -30.20 -3.13
CA PRO A 32 24.17 -29.52 -2.87
C PRO A 32 23.30 -29.22 -4.11
N TRP A 33 23.79 -29.48 -5.32
CA TRP A 33 23.11 -29.15 -6.58
C TRP A 33 23.07 -30.33 -7.57
N CYS A 34 22.73 -31.54 -7.10
CA CYS A 34 22.40 -32.66 -7.98
C CYS A 34 20.90 -32.68 -8.31
N SER A 35 20.54 -32.48 -9.58
CA SER A 35 19.20 -32.80 -10.09
C SER A 35 19.10 -34.29 -10.38
N LEU A 36 18.27 -34.99 -9.62
CA LEU A 36 17.81 -36.35 -9.92
C LEU A 36 17.03 -36.37 -11.25
N CYS A 37 17.41 -37.25 -12.18
CA CYS A 37 16.43 -37.85 -13.09
C CYS A 37 15.86 -39.08 -12.39
N THR A 38 14.80 -38.93 -11.59
CA THR A 38 14.01 -40.08 -11.17
C THR A 38 13.15 -40.52 -12.35
N SER A 39 13.19 -41.82 -12.67
CA SER A 39 12.43 -42.47 -13.74
C SER A 39 10.91 -42.52 -13.52
N ALA A 40 10.36 -41.74 -12.58
CA ALA A 40 8.92 -41.66 -12.33
C ALA A 40 8.20 -40.61 -13.17
N LEU A 41 8.92 -39.80 -13.97
CA LEU A 41 8.34 -38.86 -14.92
C LEU A 41 8.84 -39.16 -16.34
N SER A 42 7.92 -39.49 -17.24
CA SER A 42 8.16 -39.64 -18.67
C SER A 42 8.48 -38.28 -19.30
N GLY A 43 9.77 -37.94 -19.37
CA GLY A 43 10.23 -36.80 -20.16
C GLY A 43 11.53 -36.20 -19.65
N CYS A 44 12.65 -36.47 -20.32
CA CYS A 44 13.79 -35.57 -20.27
C CYS A 44 13.40 -34.29 -21.01
N PHE A 45 13.00 -33.25 -20.27
CA PHE A 45 12.84 -31.92 -20.86
C PHE A 45 14.22 -31.47 -21.35
N LYS A 46 14.40 -31.43 -22.67
CA LYS A 46 15.42 -30.58 -23.29
C LYS A 46 15.05 -29.13 -22.95
N SER A 47 15.64 -28.58 -21.90
CA SER A 47 15.68 -27.14 -21.72
C SER A 47 16.54 -26.57 -22.84
N TRP A 48 15.94 -25.68 -23.61
CA TRP A 48 16.64 -24.79 -24.53
C TRP A 48 17.71 -24.05 -23.72
N ASP A 49 18.94 -24.01 -24.23
CA ASP A 49 20.16 -23.38 -23.65
C ASP A 49 21.22 -24.29 -22.99
N HIS A 50 21.25 -25.59 -23.28
CA HIS A 50 22.40 -26.46 -22.93
C HIS A 50 23.35 -26.66 -24.11
N GLY A 51 24.63 -26.32 -23.91
CA GLY A 51 25.75 -26.66 -24.81
C GLY A 51 26.51 -27.94 -24.41
N GLY A 52 26.01 -28.69 -23.42
CA GLY A 52 26.66 -29.88 -22.86
C GLY A 52 25.73 -30.79 -22.04
N GLY A 53 26.28 -31.89 -21.52
CA GLY A 53 25.56 -33.10 -21.10
C GLY A 53 24.64 -33.00 -19.87
N LEU A 54 23.83 -34.05 -19.66
CA LEU A 54 22.72 -34.21 -18.70
C LEU A 54 23.03 -33.98 -17.20
N CYS A 55 24.27 -33.61 -16.84
CA CYS A 55 24.71 -33.33 -15.46
C CYS A 55 25.38 -31.96 -15.30
N GLU A 56 25.28 -31.07 -16.29
CA GLU A 56 25.87 -29.73 -16.16
C GLU A 56 25.05 -28.87 -15.19
N VAL A 57 25.71 -28.40 -14.12
CA VAL A 57 25.18 -27.38 -13.22
C VAL A 57 24.78 -26.17 -14.09
N PRO A 58 23.52 -25.71 -14.04
CA PRO A 58 23.13 -24.54 -14.80
C PRO A 58 24.06 -23.39 -14.45
N ARG A 59 24.73 -22.79 -15.43
CA ARG A 59 25.59 -21.61 -15.22
C ARG A 59 24.85 -20.47 -14.51
N ASN A 60 23.52 -20.49 -14.59
CA ASN A 60 22.63 -19.61 -13.88
C ASN A 60 21.48 -20.42 -13.25
N PRO A 61 21.64 -20.92 -12.00
CA PRO A 61 20.62 -21.72 -11.32
C PRO A 61 19.36 -20.91 -11.00
N CYS A 62 19.46 -19.58 -10.96
CA CYS A 62 18.33 -18.68 -10.71
C CYS A 62 17.42 -18.45 -11.94
N ARG A 63 17.83 -18.92 -13.13
CA ARG A 63 17.09 -18.76 -14.40
C ARG A 63 16.62 -17.32 -14.69
N MET A 64 17.41 -16.33 -14.28
CA MET A 64 17.10 -14.91 -14.48
C MET A 64 18.35 -14.09 -14.73
N SER A 65 18.23 -12.99 -15.47
CA SER A 65 19.35 -12.10 -15.75
C SER A 65 19.02 -10.68 -15.30
N CYS A 66 20.03 -9.98 -14.79
CA CYS A 66 19.92 -8.57 -14.43
C CYS A 66 20.17 -7.70 -15.67
N ARG A 67 19.41 -6.62 -15.81
CA ARG A 67 19.53 -5.67 -16.93
C ARG A 67 20.44 -4.49 -16.55
N ASN A 68 20.80 -3.68 -17.55
CA ASN A 68 21.50 -2.40 -17.38
C ASN A 68 22.80 -2.48 -16.55
N GLY A 69 23.56 -3.56 -16.70
CA GLY A 69 24.82 -3.77 -15.97
C GLY A 69 24.68 -4.21 -14.51
N GLY A 70 23.47 -4.63 -14.09
CA GLY A 70 23.27 -5.22 -12.76
C GLY A 70 23.94 -6.58 -12.61
N HIS A 71 24.35 -6.90 -11.38
CA HIS A 71 25.03 -8.16 -11.06
C HIS A 71 24.08 -9.12 -10.33
N LEU A 72 23.96 -10.35 -10.81
CA LEU A 72 23.12 -11.38 -10.16
C LEU A 72 23.88 -12.04 -9.01
N HIS A 73 23.33 -11.98 -7.81
CA HIS A 73 23.83 -12.76 -6.69
C HIS A 73 23.28 -14.19 -6.75
N MET A 74 24.12 -15.17 -7.09
CA MET A 74 23.70 -16.58 -7.30
C MET A 74 23.18 -17.26 -6.02
N GLY A 75 23.57 -16.81 -4.83
CA GLY A 75 23.12 -17.41 -3.56
C GLY A 75 21.72 -16.95 -3.10
N SER A 76 21.26 -15.78 -3.52
CA SER A 76 19.94 -15.23 -3.13
C SER A 76 19.01 -15.00 -4.32
N CYS A 77 19.49 -15.19 -5.55
CA CYS A 77 18.78 -14.91 -6.79
C CYS A 77 18.22 -13.48 -6.86
N GLN A 78 19.00 -12.51 -6.40
CA GLN A 78 18.67 -11.08 -6.43
C GLN A 78 19.67 -10.29 -7.29
N CYS A 79 19.17 -9.27 -7.97
CA CYS A 79 19.99 -8.37 -8.77
C CYS A 79 20.50 -7.19 -7.94
N HIS A 80 21.82 -7.01 -7.87
CA HIS A 80 22.42 -5.78 -7.40
C HIS A 80 22.46 -4.77 -8.54
N CYS A 81 21.68 -3.71 -8.41
CA CYS A 81 21.52 -2.70 -9.45
C CYS A 81 22.55 -1.57 -9.34
N PRO A 82 23.05 -1.05 -10.47
CA PRO A 82 23.92 0.12 -10.47
C PRO A 82 23.20 1.37 -9.96
N PRO A 83 23.94 2.41 -9.54
CA PRO A 83 23.36 3.71 -9.22
C PRO A 83 22.58 4.21 -10.44
N ALA A 84 21.33 4.63 -10.24
CA ALA A 84 20.34 4.98 -11.26
C ALA A 84 19.41 3.86 -11.77
N TYR A 85 19.48 2.63 -11.24
CA TYR A 85 18.53 1.57 -11.59
C TYR A 85 17.95 0.85 -10.37
N THR A 86 16.69 0.45 -10.48
CA THR A 86 15.95 -0.30 -9.46
C THR A 86 15.02 -1.34 -10.09
N GLY A 87 14.30 -2.07 -9.24
CA GLY A 87 13.43 -3.18 -9.60
C GLY A 87 14.15 -4.53 -9.54
N ARG A 88 13.35 -5.60 -9.54
CA ARG A 88 13.80 -6.99 -9.38
C ARG A 88 14.90 -7.41 -10.36
N TYR A 89 14.93 -6.82 -11.55
CA TYR A 89 15.89 -7.11 -12.61
C TYR A 89 16.69 -5.87 -13.03
N CYS A 90 16.71 -4.80 -12.22
CA CYS A 90 17.33 -3.51 -12.58
C CYS A 90 16.74 -2.86 -13.84
N GLN A 91 15.45 -3.11 -14.09
CA GLN A 91 14.75 -2.67 -15.30
C GLN A 91 14.26 -1.23 -15.25
N VAL A 92 14.09 -0.67 -14.04
CA VAL A 92 13.54 0.68 -13.86
C VAL A 92 14.68 1.67 -13.66
N ARG A 93 14.75 2.72 -14.48
CA ARG A 93 15.70 3.82 -14.26
C ARG A 93 15.19 4.70 -13.13
N CYS A 94 16.00 4.89 -12.09
CA CYS A 94 15.70 5.68 -10.91
C CYS A 94 16.84 6.66 -10.60
N SER A 95 16.79 7.85 -11.18
CA SER A 95 17.80 8.91 -10.98
C SER A 95 17.31 10.04 -10.07
N VAL A 96 16.31 9.78 -9.23
CA VAL A 96 15.73 10.80 -8.34
C VAL A 96 16.75 11.19 -7.27
N GLN A 97 17.00 12.49 -7.12
CA GLN A 97 17.81 13.05 -6.06
C GLN A 97 16.89 13.66 -5.00
N CYS A 98 16.88 13.10 -3.80
CA CYS A 98 16.10 13.64 -2.69
C CYS A 98 16.89 14.77 -2.02
N LEU A 99 16.45 16.01 -2.18
CA LEU A 99 17.12 17.19 -1.62
C LEU A 99 17.05 17.22 -0.10
N GLN A 100 15.83 17.09 0.45
CA GLN A 100 15.56 17.12 1.89
C GLN A 100 14.85 15.83 2.33
N GLY A 101 15.42 14.67 2.00
CA GLY A 101 14.82 13.37 2.27
C GLY A 101 15.77 12.20 2.05
N THR A 102 15.24 10.98 2.16
CA THR A 102 15.97 9.74 1.87
C THR A 102 15.35 9.03 0.67
N LEU A 103 16.18 8.45 -0.21
CA LEU A 103 15.71 7.71 -1.37
C LEU A 103 15.30 6.28 -0.98
N ARG A 104 14.02 5.95 -1.17
CA ARG A 104 13.52 4.59 -1.08
C ARG A 104 13.77 3.87 -2.40
N LYS A 105 14.89 3.15 -2.47
CA LYS A 105 15.38 2.50 -3.70
C LYS A 105 14.34 1.57 -4.33
N GLU A 106 13.58 0.82 -3.52
CA GLU A 106 12.61 -0.18 -4.01
C GLU A 106 11.48 0.44 -4.85
N GLU A 107 10.98 1.61 -4.45
CA GLU A 107 9.84 2.30 -5.09
C GLU A 107 10.26 3.50 -5.94
N CYS A 108 11.56 3.82 -5.97
CA CYS A 108 12.08 5.02 -6.61
C CYS A 108 11.38 6.31 -6.15
N SER A 109 11.16 6.43 -4.84
CA SER A 109 10.46 7.57 -4.22
C SER A 109 11.31 8.21 -3.13
N CYS A 110 11.09 9.49 -2.88
CA CYS A 110 11.75 10.20 -1.79
C CYS A 110 10.87 10.22 -0.54
N LEU A 111 11.43 9.80 0.59
CA LEU A 111 10.86 10.00 1.91
C LEU A 111 11.32 11.36 2.44
N CYS A 112 10.45 12.36 2.43
CA CYS A 112 10.81 13.73 2.80
C CYS A 112 10.91 13.92 4.31
N ARG A 113 11.82 14.80 4.73
CA ARG A 113 11.90 15.29 6.11
C ARG A 113 10.70 16.20 6.41
N ALA A 114 10.31 16.28 7.67
CA ALA A 114 9.33 17.25 8.13
C ALA A 114 9.76 18.67 7.67
N GLY A 115 8.87 19.39 6.99
CA GLY A 115 9.18 20.68 6.37
C GLY A 115 9.14 20.66 4.85
N TYR A 116 9.20 19.47 4.25
CA TYR A 116 9.51 19.33 2.83
C TYR A 116 8.60 18.31 2.14
N GLY A 117 8.27 18.59 0.88
CA GLY A 117 7.40 17.78 0.04
C GLY A 117 7.76 17.89 -1.44
N GLY A 118 7.00 17.19 -2.27
CA GLY A 118 7.26 17.05 -3.71
C GLY A 118 8.08 15.79 -4.05
N PRO A 119 8.23 15.48 -5.35
CA PRO A 119 8.85 14.23 -5.83
C PRO A 119 10.34 14.10 -5.46
N ASP A 120 11.02 15.22 -5.23
CA ASP A 120 12.44 15.33 -4.86
C ASP A 120 12.64 15.93 -3.46
N CYS A 121 11.57 16.19 -2.71
CA CYS A 121 11.59 16.91 -1.44
C CYS A 121 12.21 18.32 -1.51
N GLY A 122 12.16 18.98 -2.67
CA GLY A 122 12.70 20.33 -2.84
C GLY A 122 11.78 21.45 -2.36
N THR A 123 10.49 21.16 -2.17
CA THR A 123 9.49 22.17 -1.86
C THR A 123 9.35 22.32 -0.34
N LYS A 124 9.60 23.53 0.19
CA LYS A 124 9.24 23.87 1.57
C LYS A 124 7.72 23.92 1.67
N VAL A 125 7.17 22.99 2.44
CA VAL A 125 5.75 23.00 2.79
C VAL A 125 5.64 23.71 4.16
N PRO A 126 4.64 24.57 4.41
CA PRO A 126 4.41 25.16 5.73
C PRO A 126 3.77 24.16 6.70
N PHE A 127 4.18 24.14 7.97
CA PHE A 127 3.55 23.28 8.99
C PHE A 127 2.14 23.81 9.35
N PRO A 128 1.15 22.93 9.57
CA PRO A 128 1.20 21.49 9.31
C PRO A 128 1.02 21.31 7.82
N PHE A 129 1.99 20.65 7.21
CA PHE A 129 2.11 20.47 5.76
C PHE A 129 0.77 20.05 5.16
N HIS A 130 0.56 20.31 3.87
CA HIS A 130 -0.48 19.64 3.08
C HIS A 130 -0.30 18.11 3.15
N ALA A 131 -0.57 17.48 4.30
CA ALA A 131 -0.70 16.06 4.53
C ALA A 131 -2.10 15.71 4.08
N CYS A 132 -2.30 15.89 2.78
CA CYS A 132 -3.53 15.48 2.18
C CYS A 132 -3.50 13.96 2.08
N ASP A 133 -4.11 13.30 3.05
CA ASP A 133 -4.25 11.86 3.08
C ASP A 133 -5.07 11.40 1.86
N LEU A 134 -6.11 12.16 1.53
CA LEU A 134 -7.02 11.87 0.44
C LEU A 134 -7.51 13.14 -0.24
N ARG A 135 -7.41 13.21 -1.57
CA ARG A 135 -7.97 14.29 -2.39
C ARG A 135 -9.22 13.82 -3.14
N ILE A 136 -10.30 14.57 -3.06
CA ILE A 136 -11.56 14.30 -3.77
C ILE A 136 -12.04 15.63 -4.36
N ASP A 137 -12.11 15.74 -5.69
CA ASP A 137 -12.62 16.94 -6.38
C ASP A 137 -11.97 18.27 -5.98
N GLY A 138 -10.66 18.25 -5.70
CA GLY A 138 -9.90 19.42 -5.25
C GLY A 138 -9.87 19.58 -3.72
N ASP A 139 -10.90 19.10 -3.05
CA ASP A 139 -10.96 19.07 -1.59
C ASP A 139 -9.93 18.10 -1.00
N CYS A 140 -9.36 18.50 0.13
CA CYS A 140 -8.36 17.71 0.83
C CYS A 140 -8.89 17.21 2.16
N PHE A 141 -8.72 15.91 2.42
CA PHE A 141 -9.11 15.26 3.67
C PHE A 141 -7.87 14.72 4.39
N THR A 142 -7.81 14.91 5.70
CA THR A 142 -6.77 14.34 6.57
C THR A 142 -7.37 13.68 7.80
N VAL A 143 -6.80 12.56 8.23
CA VAL A 143 -7.22 11.78 9.38
C VAL A 143 -6.26 12.04 10.54
N SER A 144 -6.78 12.46 11.68
CA SER A 144 -5.95 12.75 12.86
C SER A 144 -5.25 11.48 13.37
N PRO A 145 -3.99 11.57 13.83
CA PRO A 145 -3.33 10.46 14.52
C PRO A 145 -3.74 10.34 16.00
N GLU A 146 -4.28 11.42 16.59
CA GLU A 146 -4.81 11.45 17.96
C GLU A 146 -6.35 11.45 18.02
N ALA A 147 -6.90 11.09 19.19
CA ALA A 147 -8.32 11.15 19.49
C ALA A 147 -8.68 12.34 20.40
N ASP A 148 -9.86 12.92 20.19
CA ASP A 148 -10.37 14.06 20.94
C ASP A 148 -11.92 14.04 20.99
N THR A 149 -12.48 14.89 21.84
CA THR A 149 -13.90 15.24 21.84
C THR A 149 -14.27 15.93 20.53
N TYR A 150 -15.55 15.91 20.15
CA TYR A 150 -16.00 16.57 18.92
C TYR A 150 -15.59 18.05 18.85
N TYR A 151 -15.77 18.80 19.94
CA TYR A 151 -15.44 20.23 19.97
C TYR A 151 -13.92 20.48 20.00
N GLY A 152 -13.14 19.61 20.66
CA GLY A 152 -11.68 19.67 20.61
C GLY A 152 -11.14 19.37 19.21
N ALA A 153 -11.67 18.33 18.56
CA ALA A 153 -11.38 17.97 17.18
C ALA A 153 -11.71 19.12 16.20
N LYS A 154 -12.89 19.74 16.37
CA LYS A 154 -13.30 20.89 15.58
C LYS A 154 -12.31 22.05 15.70
N LEU A 155 -11.93 22.41 16.92
CA LEU A 155 -10.96 23.47 17.16
C LEU A 155 -9.61 23.15 16.50
N LYS A 156 -9.12 21.92 16.63
CA LYS A 156 -7.86 21.47 16.02
C LYS A 156 -7.89 21.50 14.49
N CYS A 157 -9.02 21.20 13.85
CA CYS A 157 -9.15 21.40 12.40
C CYS A 157 -9.12 22.89 12.04
N GLN A 158 -9.81 23.74 12.82
CA GLN A 158 -9.86 25.19 12.61
C GLN A 158 -8.50 25.88 12.80
N GLU A 159 -7.71 25.46 13.80
CA GLU A 159 -6.34 25.93 14.01
C GLU A 159 -5.44 25.64 12.81
N LYS A 160 -5.78 24.61 12.02
CA LYS A 160 -5.08 24.25 10.77
C LYS A 160 -5.64 24.99 9.55
N GLY A 161 -6.65 25.85 9.70
CA GLY A 161 -7.35 26.48 8.58
C GLY A 161 -8.31 25.53 7.84
N ALA A 162 -8.73 24.46 8.49
CA ALA A 162 -9.67 23.46 7.98
C ALA A 162 -10.98 23.48 8.78
N VAL A 163 -11.95 22.68 8.34
CA VAL A 163 -13.14 22.31 9.11
C VAL A 163 -13.17 20.80 9.33
N LEU A 164 -14.07 20.29 10.17
CA LEU A 164 -14.30 18.84 10.19
C LEU A 164 -14.93 18.39 8.85
N ALA A 165 -14.71 17.13 8.50
CA ALA A 165 -15.02 16.59 7.19
C ALA A 165 -16.46 16.83 6.73
N GLN A 166 -16.60 17.30 5.49
CA GLN A 166 -17.86 17.63 4.83
C GLN A 166 -18.23 16.51 3.85
N VAL A 167 -18.96 15.49 4.33
CA VAL A 167 -19.35 14.33 3.49
C VAL A 167 -20.67 14.62 2.77
N ARG A 168 -20.59 15.43 1.71
CA ARG A 168 -21.77 16.00 1.03
C ARG A 168 -22.36 15.12 -0.07
N THR A 169 -21.67 14.06 -0.49
CA THR A 169 -22.12 13.18 -1.59
C THR A 169 -21.76 11.72 -1.32
N GLN A 170 -22.47 10.81 -1.98
CA GLN A 170 -22.17 9.38 -1.97
C GLN A 170 -20.71 9.10 -2.39
N LYS A 171 -20.22 9.82 -3.41
CA LYS A 171 -18.82 9.70 -3.87
C LYS A 171 -17.81 9.99 -2.75
N VAL A 172 -18.03 11.05 -1.97
CA VAL A 172 -17.13 11.39 -0.86
C VAL A 172 -17.21 10.32 0.23
N GLN A 173 -18.42 9.83 0.55
CA GLN A 173 -18.63 8.74 1.52
C GLN A 173 -17.88 7.47 1.12
N ASP A 174 -18.05 7.00 -0.13
CA ASP A 174 -17.50 5.72 -0.58
C ASP A 174 -15.96 5.74 -0.60
N ILE A 175 -15.37 6.84 -1.08
CA ILE A 175 -13.91 6.98 -1.15
C ILE A 175 -13.33 7.09 0.27
N LEU A 176 -13.95 7.86 1.17
CA LEU A 176 -13.52 7.95 2.56
C LEU A 176 -13.61 6.60 3.27
N ALA A 177 -14.73 5.89 3.15
CA ALA A 177 -14.92 4.57 3.75
C ALA A 177 -13.85 3.56 3.26
N PHE A 178 -13.57 3.55 1.96
CA PHE A 178 -12.52 2.72 1.39
C PHE A 178 -11.12 3.07 1.94
N TYR A 179 -10.79 4.36 2.03
CA TYR A 179 -9.52 4.83 2.56
C TYR A 179 -9.35 4.46 4.05
N LEU A 180 -10.37 4.72 4.87
CA LEU A 180 -10.36 4.42 6.31
C LEU A 180 -10.24 2.91 6.58
N GLY A 181 -10.90 2.07 5.77
CA GLY A 181 -10.77 0.61 5.88
C GLY A 181 -9.35 0.09 5.62
N ARG A 182 -8.56 0.79 4.80
CA ARG A 182 -7.14 0.45 4.58
C ARG A 182 -6.24 0.92 5.73
N LEU A 183 -6.58 2.05 6.33
CA LEU A 183 -5.84 2.63 7.45
C LEU A 183 -5.92 1.77 8.73
N GLU A 184 -7.03 1.06 8.95
CA GLU A 184 -7.19 0.17 10.11
C GLU A 184 -6.13 -0.94 10.17
N SER A 185 -5.62 -1.38 9.01
CA SER A 185 -4.58 -2.42 8.93
C SER A 185 -3.17 -1.95 9.31
N THR A 186 -2.91 -0.64 9.45
CA THR A 186 -1.54 -0.09 9.62
C THR A 186 -1.39 0.94 10.75
N ASN A 187 -2.45 1.28 11.48
CA ASN A 187 -2.41 2.46 12.36
C ASN A 187 -1.95 2.17 13.80
N ARG A 188 -0.75 2.64 14.13
CA ARG A 188 -0.37 2.95 15.51
C ARG A 188 -1.01 4.29 15.90
N VAL A 189 -1.98 4.27 16.81
CA VAL A 189 -2.57 5.50 17.36
C VAL A 189 -1.58 6.09 18.36
N ALA A 190 -1.30 7.41 18.23
CA ALA A 190 -0.32 8.08 19.08
C ALA A 190 -0.80 8.24 20.54
N ASP A 191 -2.12 8.24 20.73
CA ASP A 191 -2.79 8.33 22.02
C ASP A 191 -3.85 7.20 22.09
N ALA A 192 -3.68 6.27 23.03
CA ALA A 192 -4.47 5.04 23.12
C ALA A 192 -5.89 5.27 23.70
N ASP A 193 -6.20 6.49 24.15
CA ASP A 193 -7.52 6.88 24.68
C ASP A 193 -8.55 7.16 23.56
N PHE A 194 -8.75 6.20 22.66
CA PHE A 194 -9.87 6.24 21.71
C PHE A 194 -10.92 5.20 22.10
N GLU A 195 -12.16 5.63 22.32
CA GLU A 195 -13.18 4.77 22.94
C GLU A 195 -13.79 3.76 21.94
N THR A 196 -13.75 4.03 20.63
CA THR A 196 -14.61 3.32 19.67
C THR A 196 -13.96 2.91 18.33
N GLY A 197 -12.80 3.47 17.98
CA GLY A 197 -12.18 3.30 16.66
C GLY A 197 -12.84 4.14 15.55
N ASN A 198 -13.77 5.02 15.92
CA ASN A 198 -14.57 5.82 15.00
C ASN A 198 -13.92 7.17 14.68
N PHE A 199 -14.53 7.90 13.74
CA PHE A 199 -14.02 9.15 13.21
C PHE A 199 -15.06 10.27 13.25
N TRP A 200 -14.78 11.37 13.92
CA TRP A 200 -15.64 12.56 13.88
C TRP A 200 -15.68 13.20 12.49
N ILE A 201 -16.88 13.61 12.06
CA ILE A 201 -17.14 14.41 10.84
C ILE A 201 -17.89 15.70 11.20
N GLY A 202 -17.95 16.66 10.28
CA GLY A 202 -18.46 18.01 10.55
C GLY A 202 -19.98 18.16 10.64
N LEU A 203 -20.72 17.09 10.91
CA LEU A 203 -22.18 17.09 10.98
C LEU A 203 -22.66 17.09 12.43
N THR A 204 -23.58 18.01 12.76
CA THR A 204 -24.23 18.07 14.08
C THR A 204 -25.74 18.23 13.97
N TYR A 205 -26.46 17.65 14.93
CA TYR A 205 -27.89 17.92 15.09
C TYR A 205 -28.08 19.25 15.83
N LYS A 206 -28.86 20.17 15.24
CA LYS A 206 -29.23 21.44 15.86
C LYS A 206 -30.68 21.38 16.31
N THR A 207 -30.92 21.16 17.60
CA THR A 207 -32.26 21.05 18.20
C THR A 207 -33.15 22.26 17.89
N SER A 208 -32.59 23.47 17.92
CA SER A 208 -33.33 24.71 17.63
C SER A 208 -33.84 24.80 16.18
N LYS A 209 -33.24 24.06 15.25
CA LYS A 209 -33.60 24.03 13.83
C LYS A 209 -34.12 22.65 13.39
N ALA A 210 -34.28 21.72 14.33
CA ALA A 210 -34.69 20.32 14.11
C ALA A 210 -34.03 19.66 12.87
N SER A 211 -32.73 19.89 12.65
CA SER A 211 -32.03 19.44 11.44
C SER A 211 -30.54 19.16 11.68
N PHE A 212 -30.00 18.21 10.91
CA PHE A 212 -28.57 17.98 10.80
C PHE A 212 -27.92 19.04 9.90
N ARG A 213 -26.85 19.64 10.40
CA ARG A 213 -26.15 20.73 9.72
C ARG A 213 -24.65 20.55 9.77
N TRP A 214 -24.05 20.86 8.64
CA TRP A 214 -22.62 20.92 8.49
C TRP A 214 -22.03 22.10 9.28
N ASP A 215 -20.74 22.06 9.56
CA ASP A 215 -20.03 23.12 10.31
C ASP A 215 -20.16 24.52 9.70
N LEU A 216 -20.37 24.61 8.39
CA LEU A 216 -20.60 25.85 7.64
C LEU A 216 -22.08 26.31 7.67
N GLY A 217 -22.95 25.55 8.32
CA GLY A 217 -24.34 25.90 8.62
C GLY A 217 -25.38 25.38 7.62
N GLU A 218 -24.96 24.81 6.49
CA GLU A 218 -25.84 24.25 5.48
C GLU A 218 -26.52 22.97 6.00
N VAL A 219 -27.75 22.74 5.52
CA VAL A 219 -28.50 21.50 5.80
C VAL A 219 -27.90 20.37 4.97
N SER A 220 -27.81 19.17 5.53
CA SER A 220 -27.35 18.03 4.74
C SER A 220 -28.38 17.60 3.71
N SER A 221 -27.98 17.55 2.44
CA SER A 221 -28.77 16.98 1.33
C SER A 221 -28.50 15.49 1.10
N PHE A 222 -27.48 14.95 1.76
CA PHE A 222 -27.05 13.55 1.68
C PHE A 222 -26.91 12.99 3.09
N THR A 223 -27.27 11.73 3.28
CA THR A 223 -27.07 11.03 4.55
C THR A 223 -26.58 9.61 4.33
N SER A 224 -25.70 9.13 5.19
CA SER A 224 -25.19 7.76 5.18
C SER A 224 -25.29 7.12 6.57
N PHE A 225 -26.35 7.44 7.32
CA PHE A 225 -26.59 6.87 8.65
C PHE A 225 -26.69 5.34 8.59
N ALA A 226 -26.11 4.68 9.59
CA ALA A 226 -26.20 3.24 9.76
C ALA A 226 -27.66 2.82 10.01
N PHE A 227 -27.95 1.53 9.82
CA PHE A 227 -29.28 1.00 10.10
C PHE A 227 -29.65 1.26 11.57
N GLY A 228 -30.81 1.89 11.80
CA GLY A 228 -31.28 2.27 13.13
C GLY A 228 -30.79 3.63 13.62
N GLN A 229 -29.95 4.34 12.85
CA GLN A 229 -29.46 5.68 13.19
C GLN A 229 -30.19 6.78 12.39
N PRO A 230 -30.28 8.02 12.91
CA PRO A 230 -29.86 8.44 14.26
C PRO A 230 -30.85 7.98 15.34
N ASP A 231 -30.34 7.48 16.47
CA ASP A 231 -31.15 7.00 17.61
C ASP A 231 -31.13 7.92 18.83
N ASN A 232 -30.29 8.97 18.82
CA ASN A 232 -30.17 9.95 19.89
C ASN A 232 -29.90 9.32 21.27
N GLN A 233 -29.13 8.23 21.35
CA GLN A 233 -28.79 7.56 22.60
C GLN A 233 -27.99 8.48 23.56
N GLY A 234 -28.73 9.24 24.37
CA GLY A 234 -28.18 10.05 25.45
C GLY A 234 -27.63 11.42 25.03
N PHE A 235 -28.39 12.18 24.22
CA PHE A 235 -28.06 13.53 23.76
C PHE A 235 -26.94 13.61 22.71
N GLY A 236 -26.90 12.62 21.82
CA GLY A 236 -25.97 12.57 20.68
C GLY A 236 -26.29 13.67 19.66
N ASN A 237 -25.58 14.79 19.73
CA ASN A 237 -25.73 15.89 18.76
C ASN A 237 -24.59 15.93 17.73
N CYS A 238 -23.63 15.02 17.81
CA CYS A 238 -22.42 15.00 16.99
C CYS A 238 -22.37 13.70 16.21
N VAL A 239 -21.86 13.74 14.98
CA VAL A 239 -21.89 12.57 14.09
C VAL A 239 -20.48 12.02 13.87
N GLU A 240 -20.36 10.70 13.96
CA GLU A 240 -19.15 9.93 13.70
C GLU A 240 -19.35 8.93 12.54
N MET A 241 -18.28 8.58 11.83
CA MET A 241 -18.23 7.42 10.94
C MET A 241 -17.80 6.20 11.76
N GLN A 242 -18.64 5.17 11.78
CA GLN A 242 -18.45 4.00 12.64
C GLN A 242 -17.72 2.88 11.89
N ALA A 243 -16.51 2.52 12.33
CA ALA A 243 -15.69 1.49 11.66
C ALA A 243 -16.43 0.14 11.58
N ALA A 244 -17.07 -0.28 12.70
CA ALA A 244 -17.85 -1.51 12.78
C ALA A 244 -19.10 -1.55 11.86
N ALA A 245 -19.54 -0.40 11.35
CA ALA A 245 -20.70 -0.28 10.47
C ALA A 245 -20.30 0.12 9.04
N ALA A 246 -19.13 -0.35 8.58
CA ALA A 246 -18.57 0.00 7.26
C ALA A 246 -18.46 1.52 7.03
N PHE A 247 -18.15 2.26 8.10
CA PHE A 247 -18.05 3.72 8.13
C PHE A 247 -19.35 4.48 7.82
N ASN A 248 -20.50 3.82 7.94
CA ASN A 248 -21.79 4.51 8.01
C ASN A 248 -21.88 5.36 9.30
N TRP A 249 -22.75 6.36 9.26
CA TRP A 249 -22.79 7.40 10.27
C TRP A 249 -23.59 6.97 11.50
N ASN A 250 -23.13 7.41 12.65
CA ASN A 250 -23.77 7.23 13.94
C ASN A 250 -23.85 8.59 14.65
N ASP A 251 -24.97 8.91 15.30
CA ASP A 251 -24.96 10.03 16.24
C ASP A 251 -24.39 9.58 17.59
N GLN A 252 -23.55 10.43 18.17
CA GLN A 252 -22.76 10.09 19.34
C GLN A 252 -22.66 11.30 20.27
N ARG A 253 -22.48 11.01 21.57
CA ARG A 253 -22.18 11.99 22.60
C ARG A 253 -20.92 12.74 22.22
N CYS A 254 -21.02 14.06 22.06
CA CYS A 254 -19.91 14.92 21.64
C CYS A 254 -18.67 14.89 22.56
N ARG A 255 -18.80 14.34 23.78
CA ARG A 255 -17.71 14.17 24.75
C ARG A 255 -16.90 12.88 24.54
N THR A 256 -17.39 11.93 23.74
CA THR A 256 -16.63 10.72 23.36
C THR A 256 -15.33 11.12 22.67
N ARG A 257 -14.25 10.43 22.99
CA ARG A 257 -12.93 10.68 22.39
C ARG A 257 -12.74 9.77 21.19
N ASN A 258 -12.73 10.36 20.00
CA ASN A 258 -12.54 9.67 18.74
C ASN A 258 -11.46 10.37 17.90
N ARG A 259 -10.89 9.63 16.96
CA ARG A 259 -10.13 10.26 15.87
C ARG A 259 -11.07 11.13 15.05
N TYR A 260 -10.52 12.00 14.23
CA TYR A 260 -11.31 12.99 13.51
C TYR A 260 -10.74 13.25 12.13
N ILE A 261 -11.61 13.63 11.19
CA ILE A 261 -11.22 13.91 9.81
C ILE A 261 -11.37 15.41 9.58
N CYS A 262 -10.29 16.07 9.20
CA CYS A 262 -10.35 17.47 8.76
C CYS A 262 -10.49 17.54 7.24
N HIS A 263 -11.26 18.51 6.77
CA HIS A 263 -11.46 18.86 5.37
C HIS A 263 -10.99 20.30 5.13
N PHE A 264 -10.13 20.45 4.13
CA PHE A 264 -9.69 21.73 3.58
C PHE A 264 -10.38 21.92 2.24
N GLY A 265 -11.20 22.97 2.13
CA GLY A 265 -11.76 23.40 0.85
C GLY A 265 -10.68 24.06 -0.01
N GLU A 266 -10.82 23.98 -1.33
CA GLU A 266 -10.06 24.84 -2.24
C GLU A 266 -10.30 26.33 -1.90
N PRO A 267 -9.27 27.19 -1.97
CA PRO A 267 -9.32 28.60 -1.55
C PRO A 267 -10.30 29.49 -2.34
N SER A 268 -11.16 28.95 -3.21
CA SER A 268 -12.22 29.70 -3.87
C SER A 268 -13.46 29.93 -2.99
N ALA A 269 -13.53 29.37 -1.79
CA ALA A 269 -14.66 29.55 -0.85
C ALA A 269 -14.28 30.18 0.50
N SER A 270 -13.05 30.67 0.68
CA SER A 270 -12.69 31.57 1.79
C SER A 270 -13.20 32.98 1.50
N LEU A 271 -14.52 33.15 1.59
CA LEU A 271 -15.17 34.46 1.72
C LEU A 271 -14.72 35.08 3.05
N GLY A 272 -13.79 36.03 2.95
CA GLY A 272 -13.33 36.82 4.09
C GLY A 272 -11.99 37.53 3.91
N ALA A 273 -11.54 37.80 2.67
CA ALA A 273 -10.55 38.84 2.46
C ALA A 273 -11.21 40.19 2.80
N VAL A 274 -10.96 40.69 4.01
CA VAL A 274 -11.21 42.10 4.34
C VAL A 274 -10.14 42.91 3.60
N PRO A 275 -10.50 43.74 2.61
CA PRO A 275 -9.52 44.64 2.02
C PRO A 275 -9.19 45.79 2.98
N PRO A 276 -7.99 46.38 2.88
CA PRO A 276 -7.55 47.51 3.70
C PRO A 276 -8.38 48.78 3.47
#